data_AF-A0A150UNK2-F1
#
_entry.id   AF-A0A150UNK2-F1
#
_cell.length_a   1.000
_cell.length_b   1.000
_cell.length_c   1.000
_cell.angle_alpha   90.00
_cell.angle_beta   90.00
_cell.angle_gamma   90.00
#
_symmetry.space_group_name_H-M   'P 1'
#
loop_
_entity.id
_entity.type
_entity.pdbx_description
1 polymer ?
#
loop_
_entity_poly.entity_id
_entity_poly.type
_entity_poly.pdbx_seq_one_letter_code
_entity_poly.pdbx_strand_id
1 'polypeptide(L)'
;LLQNENAEIRKLLRYRKDRTKGKRVAIKGKFIFNTREILEVVEKAEAEASTKKSKKRRRMKSTTYEIEEEEEEVLEILSEDSEGECIVVAQQR
;
A
#
# COMPACT_ATOMS: atom_id res chain seq x y z
N LEU A 1 -0.47 36.73 -32.85
CA LEU A 1 -1.14 37.48 -31.77
C LEU A 1 -2.04 36.58 -30.94
N LEU A 2 -3.17 36.10 -31.48
CA LEU A 2 -4.12 35.22 -30.76
C LEU A 2 -3.52 33.94 -30.16
N GLN A 3 -2.55 33.30 -30.83
CA GLN A 3 -1.89 32.11 -30.27
C GLN A 3 -1.02 32.44 -29.05
N ASN A 4 -0.36 33.60 -29.04
CA ASN A 4 0.47 34.04 -27.92
C ASN A 4 -0.40 34.44 -26.71
N GLU A 5 -1.48 35.19 -26.94
CA GLU A 5 -2.44 35.51 -25.86
C GLU A 5 -3.07 34.26 -25.25
N ASN A 6 -3.45 33.29 -26.08
CA ASN A 6 -3.96 32.01 -25.59
C ASN A 6 -2.92 31.23 -24.78
N ALA A 7 -1.64 31.29 -25.17
CA ALA A 7 -0.55 30.65 -24.42
C ALA A 7 -0.31 31.32 -23.06
N GLU A 8 -0.37 32.65 -23.00
CA GLU A 8 -0.23 33.43 -21.77
C GLU A 8 -1.39 33.18 -20.80
N ILE A 9 -2.63 33.20 -21.29
CA ILE A 9 -3.82 32.89 -20.48
C ILE A 9 -3.73 31.47 -19.91
N ARG A 10 -3.28 30.50 -20.72
CA ARG A 10 -3.08 29.11 -20.25
C ARG A 10 -2.00 29.02 -19.18
N LYS A 11 -0.88 29.74 -19.31
CA LYS A 11 0.17 29.81 -18.27
C LYS A 11 -0.38 30.37 -16.95
N LEU A 12 -1.13 31.46 -17.02
CA LEU A 12 -1.70 32.14 -15.87
C LEU A 12 -2.72 31.25 -15.14
N LEU A 13 -3.55 30.52 -15.89
CA LEU A 13 -4.47 29.53 -15.35
C LEU A 13 -3.77 28.35 -14.69
N ARG A 14 -2.67 27.84 -15.26
CA ARG A 14 -1.86 26.78 -14.62
C ARG A 14 -1.31 27.26 -13.28
N TYR A 15 -0.72 28.45 -13.24
CA TYR A 15 -0.18 29.02 -12.00
C TYR A 15 -1.23 29.19 -10.91
N ARG A 16 -2.45 29.63 -11.26
CA ARG A 16 -3.57 29.74 -10.31
C ARG A 16 -4.09 28.38 -9.81
N LYS A 17 -3.99 27.34 -10.63
CA LYS A 17 -4.41 25.97 -10.29
C LYS A 17 -3.34 25.20 -9.52
N ASP A 18 -2.07 25.57 -9.69
CA ASP A 18 -0.96 24.97 -8.98
C ASP A 18 -1.04 25.30 -7.49
N ARG A 19 -1.39 24.30 -6.70
CA ARG A 19 -1.39 24.41 -5.25
C ARG A 19 0.04 24.25 -4.75
N THR A 20 0.53 25.25 -4.03
CA THR A 20 1.86 25.27 -3.41
C THR A 20 1.86 24.90 -1.94
N LYS A 21 0.69 24.94 -1.27
CA LYS A 21 0.53 24.66 0.17
C LYS A 21 -0.70 23.78 0.46
N GLY A 22 -0.74 23.23 1.67
CA GLY A 22 -1.90 22.50 2.24
C GLY A 22 -1.84 20.98 2.05
N LYS A 23 -2.90 20.28 2.52
CA LYS A 23 -2.96 18.81 2.60
C LYS A 23 -2.62 18.13 1.26
N ARG A 24 -3.25 18.55 0.15
CA ARG A 24 -3.01 17.95 -1.19
C ARG A 24 -1.56 18.02 -1.65
N VAL A 25 -0.83 19.07 -1.28
CA VAL A 25 0.58 19.22 -1.62
C VAL A 25 1.44 18.34 -0.73
N ALA A 26 1.13 18.28 0.57
CA ALA A 26 1.83 17.45 1.55
C ALA A 26 1.73 15.95 1.27
N ILE A 27 0.62 15.52 0.66
CA ILE A 27 0.34 14.11 0.29
C ILE A 27 0.65 13.80 -1.17
N LYS A 28 1.05 14.80 -1.99
CA LYS A 28 1.34 14.58 -3.41
C LYS A 28 2.52 13.62 -3.57
N GLY A 29 2.32 12.55 -4.36
CA GLY A 29 3.36 11.53 -4.58
C GLY A 29 3.54 10.57 -3.41
N LYS A 30 2.71 10.67 -2.37
CA LYS A 30 2.64 9.70 -1.28
C LYS A 30 1.39 8.85 -1.46
N PHE A 31 1.53 7.56 -1.28
CA PHE A 31 0.37 6.68 -1.16
C PHE A 31 -0.06 6.69 0.31
N ILE A 32 -1.34 6.99 0.54
CA ILE A 32 -1.96 7.00 1.85
C ILE A 32 -3.08 5.98 1.80
N PHE A 33 -2.98 4.97 2.64
CA PHE A 33 -3.99 3.96 2.79
C PHE A 33 -4.54 4.01 4.20
N ASN A 34 -5.82 3.74 4.34
CA ASN A 34 -6.41 3.50 5.64
C ASN A 34 -5.92 2.14 6.14
N THR A 35 -5.44 2.09 7.37
CA THR A 35 -4.98 0.85 8.01
C THR A 35 -6.08 -0.21 7.99
N ARG A 36 -7.35 0.17 8.17
CA ARG A 36 -8.48 -0.76 8.06
C ARG A 36 -8.61 -1.41 6.69
N GLU A 37 -8.45 -0.62 5.62
CA GLU A 37 -8.52 -1.13 4.25
C GLU A 37 -7.36 -2.08 3.95
N ILE A 38 -6.16 -1.80 4.46
CA ILE A 38 -5.01 -2.70 4.32
C ILE A 38 -5.26 -4.01 5.08
N LEU A 39 -5.72 -3.93 6.33
CA LEU A 39 -5.98 -5.11 7.16
C LEU A 39 -6.98 -6.05 6.49
N GLU A 40 -8.07 -5.52 5.93
CA GLU A 40 -9.05 -6.33 5.18
C GLU A 40 -8.44 -7.02 3.95
N VAL A 41 -7.51 -6.36 3.25
CA VAL A 41 -6.84 -6.96 2.08
C VAL A 41 -5.87 -8.05 2.52
N VAL A 42 -5.12 -7.82 3.60
CA VAL A 42 -4.18 -8.79 4.17
C VAL A 42 -4.93 -10.04 4.64
N GLU A 43 -6.00 -9.87 5.41
CA GLU A 43 -6.82 -10.99 5.91
C GLU A 43 -7.37 -11.85 4.77
N LYS A 44 -7.88 -11.22 3.69
CA LYS A 44 -8.34 -11.93 2.49
C LYS A 44 -7.20 -12.69 1.80
N ALA A 45 -6.03 -12.07 1.66
CA ALA A 45 -4.88 -12.71 1.03
C ALA A 45 -4.37 -13.91 1.83
N GLU A 46 -4.33 -13.80 3.16
CA GLU A 46 -3.98 -14.90 4.07
C GLU A 46 -4.97 -16.06 3.99
N ALA A 47 -6.28 -15.76 3.98
CA ALA A 47 -7.32 -16.76 3.79
C ALA A 47 -7.20 -17.48 2.44
N GLU A 48 -6.91 -16.76 1.36
CA GLU A 48 -6.63 -17.38 0.05
C GLU A 48 -5.35 -18.22 0.05
N ALA A 49 -4.30 -17.76 0.72
CA ALA A 49 -3.03 -18.49 0.79
C ALA A 49 -3.17 -19.79 1.60
N SER A 50 -3.90 -19.77 2.72
CA SER A 50 -4.13 -20.93 3.58
C SER A 50 -4.88 -22.05 2.84
N THR A 51 -5.89 -21.72 2.04
CA THR A 51 -6.61 -22.70 1.21
C THR A 51 -5.72 -23.32 0.14
N LYS A 52 -4.78 -22.56 -0.44
CA LYS A 52 -3.80 -23.04 -1.44
C LYS A 52 -2.73 -23.97 -0.83
N LYS A 53 -2.29 -23.75 0.42
CA LYS A 53 -1.31 -24.62 1.12
C LYS A 53 -1.81 -26.06 1.27
N SER A 54 -3.12 -26.28 1.47
CA SER A 54 -3.70 -27.62 1.61
C SER A 54 -3.62 -28.48 0.32
N LYS A 55 -3.69 -27.85 -0.87
CA LYS A 55 -3.59 -28.54 -2.16
C LYS A 55 -2.15 -29.00 -2.47
N LYS A 56 -1.13 -28.28 -2.00
CA LYS A 56 0.29 -28.63 -2.21
C LYS A 56 0.72 -29.82 -1.33
N ARG A 57 0.30 -29.86 -0.05
CA ARG A 57 0.56 -31.02 0.84
C ARG A 57 -0.08 -32.33 0.34
N ARG A 58 -1.24 -32.30 -0.33
CA ARG A 58 -1.84 -33.53 -0.92
C ARG A 58 -1.07 -34.06 -2.13
N ARG A 59 -0.31 -33.24 -2.85
CA ARG A 59 0.53 -33.68 -3.98
C ARG A 59 1.93 -34.17 -3.57
N MET A 60 2.42 -33.82 -2.39
CA MET A 60 3.76 -34.19 -1.90
C MET A 60 3.81 -35.36 -0.93
N LYS A 61 2.72 -36.13 -0.77
CA LYS A 61 2.74 -37.36 0.06
C LYS A 61 3.47 -38.54 -0.58
N SER A 62 4.10 -38.40 -1.76
CA SER A 62 4.81 -39.51 -2.41
C SER A 62 6.33 -39.52 -2.23
N THR A 63 6.96 -38.55 -1.56
CA THR A 63 8.41 -38.62 -1.26
C THR A 63 8.73 -37.80 -0.02
N THR A 64 8.96 -38.48 1.11
CA THR A 64 9.34 -37.91 2.39
C THR A 64 10.75 -37.33 2.34
N TYR A 65 10.90 -36.05 2.68
CA TYR A 65 12.12 -35.47 3.23
C TYR A 65 11.70 -34.64 4.46
N GLU A 66 12.39 -34.84 5.58
CA GLU A 66 12.18 -34.12 6.83
C GLU A 66 12.59 -32.65 6.61
N ILE A 67 11.63 -31.75 6.71
CA ILE A 67 11.88 -30.29 6.72
C ILE A 67 11.64 -29.88 8.17
N GLU A 68 12.70 -29.44 8.86
CA GLU A 68 12.61 -28.84 10.18
C GLU A 68 11.67 -27.63 10.10
N GLU A 69 10.67 -27.58 10.99
CA GLU A 69 9.74 -26.46 11.11
C GLU A 69 10.50 -25.28 11.72
N GLU A 70 10.87 -24.30 10.89
CA GLU A 70 11.47 -23.04 11.33
C GLU A 70 10.43 -22.29 12.19
N GLU A 71 10.76 -22.08 13.47
CA GLU A 71 9.86 -21.47 14.46
C GLU A 71 9.46 -20.04 14.03
N GLU A 72 8.14 -19.81 13.97
CA GLU A 72 7.54 -18.54 13.57
C GLU A 72 7.77 -17.50 14.69
N GLU A 73 8.75 -16.61 14.52
CA GLU A 73 9.00 -15.49 15.46
C GLU A 73 7.73 -14.63 15.60
N VAL A 74 7.05 -14.77 16.75
CA VAL A 74 5.88 -13.98 17.11
C VAL A 74 6.32 -12.56 17.43
N LEU A 75 6.17 -11.66 16.45
CA LEU A 75 6.36 -10.22 16.66
C LEU A 75 5.25 -9.71 17.59
N GLU A 76 5.62 -9.25 18.78
CA GLU A 76 4.72 -8.56 19.71
C GLU A 76 4.18 -7.28 19.05
N ILE A 77 2.93 -7.32 18.62
CA ILE A 77 2.22 -6.15 18.09
C ILE A 77 1.81 -5.29 19.29
N LEU A 78 2.58 -4.23 19.56
CA LEU A 78 2.19 -3.18 20.49
C LEU A 78 1.00 -2.42 19.89
N SER A 79 -0.20 -2.71 20.38
CA SER A 79 -1.44 -2.02 19.99
C SER A 79 -1.57 -0.73 20.81
N GLU A 80 -1.08 0.39 20.27
CA GLU A 80 -1.48 1.72 20.75
C GLU A 80 -2.80 2.12 20.07
N ASP A 81 -3.83 2.42 20.88
CA ASP A 81 -5.14 2.91 20.43
C ASP A 81 -5.00 4.27 19.73
N SER A 82 -4.58 4.24 18.46
CA SER A 82 -4.40 5.40 17.61
C SER A 82 -5.62 5.54 16.70
N GLU A 83 -6.58 6.36 17.14
CA GLU A 83 -7.76 6.70 16.34
C GLU A 83 -7.33 7.37 15.03
N GLY A 84 -7.28 6.58 13.95
CA GLY A 84 -7.11 7.05 12.58
C GLY A 84 -5.66 7.06 12.06
N GLU A 85 -4.85 6.08 12.45
CA GLU A 85 -3.50 5.93 11.92
C GLU A 85 -3.52 5.59 10.42
N CYS A 86 -2.76 6.36 9.63
CA CYS A 86 -2.60 6.14 8.20
C CYS A 86 -1.14 5.86 7.88
N ILE A 87 -0.89 4.83 7.06
CA ILE A 87 0.46 4.42 6.69
C ILE A 87 0.88 5.19 5.45
N VAL A 88 2.05 5.84 5.50
CA VAL A 88 2.64 6.59 4.40
C VAL A 88 3.76 5.78 3.77
N VAL A 89 3.58 5.32 2.54
CA VAL A 89 4.60 4.55 1.83
C VAL A 89 5.47 5.51 1.00
N ALA A 90 6.77 5.53 1.28
CA ALA A 90 7.76 6.25 0.49
C ALA A 90 8.24 5.38 -0.68
N GLN A 91 8.19 5.91 -1.90
CA GLN A 91 8.74 5.22 -3.07
C GLN A 91 10.27 5.38 -3.07
N GLN A 92 11.00 4.30 -2.79
CA GLN A 92 12.45 4.25 -3.04
C GLN A 92 12.70 4.15 -4.55
N ARG A 93 13.69 4.93 -5.04
CA ARG A 93 14.12 4.96 -6.43
C ARG A 93 15.27 4.00 -6.68
#